data_AF-A0A8J2I3Q2-F1
#
_entry.id   AF-A0A8J2I3Q2-F1
#
_cell.length_a   1.000
_cell.length_b   1.000
_cell.length_c   1.000
_cell.angle_alpha   90.00
_cell.angle_beta   90.00
_cell.angle_gamma   90.00
#
_symmetry.space_group_name_H-M   'P 1'
#
loop_
_entity.id
_entity.type
_entity.pdbx_description
1 polymer ?
#
loop_
_entity_poly.entity_id
_entity_poly.type
_entity_poly.pdbx_seq_one_letter_code
_entity_poly.pdbx_strand_id
1 'polypeptide(L)'
;MPELTNDPEKAVSTGTPMAPEAAVSQPLSTLSKTETRASEMFDSIPVWRKYIIVFATSWTTLAACFSSTSLLSASTEIAADLHTTPEVVSLSTAGLIFAIGLSALVWSPIAAIVGRKLAYNACLAVLFSLTIGAAVAPNMPVFVTMRVLSGFQGCYFHVAGQTIIAEYFPPIQRGTANGFFLAGTVLGPPLGPLVAGVMMTYSSWRSVLWLQVAMIGLAFILALFFVPASRTDAPVLTLNLRGRAALAQFNPTPVFKQMTYPNIIFTVR
;
A
#
# COMPACT_ATOMS: atom_id res chain seq x y z
N MET A 1 -17.47 -69.16 -42.40
CA MET A 1 -16.09 -69.35 -41.90
C MET A 1 -15.61 -67.98 -41.45
N PRO A 2 -14.94 -67.87 -40.29
CA PRO A 2 -15.41 -67.64 -38.91
C PRO A 2 -15.38 -66.12 -38.53
N GLU A 3 -16.16 -65.54 -37.61
CA GLU A 3 -16.31 -65.71 -36.14
C GLU A 3 -15.19 -65.05 -35.29
N LEU A 4 -15.63 -64.40 -34.19
CA LEU A 4 -14.94 -63.85 -32.99
C LEU A 4 -14.86 -62.31 -32.93
N THR A 5 -15.82 -61.60 -32.31
CA THR A 5 -15.99 -61.30 -30.85
C THR A 5 -14.76 -60.67 -30.17
N ASN A 6 -14.92 -59.43 -29.65
CA ASN A 6 -14.71 -59.07 -28.24
C ASN A 6 -14.47 -57.54 -28.06
N ASP A 7 -15.43 -56.85 -27.44
CA ASP A 7 -15.18 -55.75 -26.48
C ASP A 7 -14.78 -56.38 -25.11
N PRO A 8 -14.34 -55.68 -24.03
CA PRO A 8 -13.94 -54.27 -23.79
C PRO A 8 -12.64 -54.10 -22.91
N GLU A 9 -12.30 -52.84 -22.58
CA GLU A 9 -11.61 -52.37 -21.35
C GLU A 9 -10.05 -52.50 -21.15
N LYS A 10 -9.46 -51.34 -20.76
CA LYS A 10 -8.16 -51.08 -20.06
C LYS A 10 -6.82 -51.18 -20.82
N ALA A 11 -6.14 -50.03 -21.00
CA ALA A 11 -5.17 -49.51 -20.01
C ALA A 11 -4.29 -48.33 -20.53
N VAL A 12 -4.39 -47.20 -19.84
CA VAL A 12 -3.30 -46.35 -19.30
C VAL A 12 -2.36 -45.55 -20.24
N SER A 13 -2.54 -44.22 -20.13
CA SER A 13 -1.57 -43.10 -20.16
C SER A 13 -0.66 -42.88 -21.38
N THR A 14 -0.77 -41.70 -22.00
CA THR A 14 0.36 -40.75 -22.17
C THR A 14 -0.15 -39.41 -22.70
N GLY A 15 0.52 -38.33 -22.29
CA GLY A 15 -0.06 -37.00 -22.15
C GLY A 15 -0.29 -36.21 -23.44
N THR A 16 -1.26 -35.29 -23.36
CA THR A 16 -1.48 -34.24 -24.35
C THR A 16 -0.77 -32.97 -23.87
N PRO A 17 0.11 -32.33 -24.67
CA PRO A 17 0.84 -31.15 -24.26
C PRO A 17 -0.11 -29.96 -24.15
N MET A 18 -0.11 -29.33 -22.97
CA MET A 18 -0.81 -28.08 -22.71
C MET A 18 0.10 -26.94 -23.21
N ALA A 19 -0.20 -26.41 -24.40
CA ALA A 19 0.49 -25.28 -25.02
C ALA A 19 -0.52 -24.26 -25.58
N PRO A 20 -0.11 -22.98 -25.72
CA PRO A 20 -0.95 -21.82 -25.45
C PRO A 20 -1.51 -21.20 -26.74
N GLU A 21 -2.78 -21.45 -27.05
CA GLU A 21 -3.37 -20.93 -28.31
C GLU A 21 -4.66 -20.11 -28.10
N ALA A 22 -5.18 -20.04 -26.87
CA ALA A 22 -6.45 -19.36 -26.60
C ALA A 22 -6.34 -17.84 -26.34
N ALA A 23 -5.13 -17.26 -26.32
CA ALA A 23 -4.93 -15.85 -25.96
C ALA A 23 -4.74 -14.89 -27.16
N VAL A 24 -4.57 -15.40 -28.39
CA VAL A 24 -4.08 -14.58 -29.53
C VAL A 24 -5.19 -14.04 -30.43
N SER A 25 -6.45 -14.49 -30.30
CA SER A 25 -7.55 -14.09 -31.18
C SER A 25 -8.79 -13.58 -30.44
N GLN A 26 -8.64 -12.59 -29.55
CA GLN A 26 -9.81 -11.80 -29.16
C GLN A 26 -10.30 -10.99 -30.37
N PRO A 27 -11.59 -11.07 -30.76
CA PRO A 27 -12.08 -10.32 -31.91
C PRO A 27 -11.91 -8.82 -31.70
N LEU A 28 -11.48 -8.07 -32.71
CA LEU A 28 -11.26 -6.61 -32.65
C LEU A 28 -12.48 -5.83 -32.08
N SER A 29 -13.69 -6.38 -32.23
CA SER A 29 -14.91 -5.82 -31.65
C SER A 29 -15.00 -5.94 -30.13
N THR A 30 -14.38 -6.95 -29.51
CA THR A 30 -14.30 -7.07 -28.03
C THR A 30 -13.24 -6.16 -27.47
N LEU A 31 -12.12 -5.96 -28.17
CA LEU A 31 -11.10 -4.97 -27.78
C LEU A 31 -11.67 -3.55 -27.86
N SER A 32 -12.30 -3.19 -28.97
CA SER A 32 -12.93 -1.86 -29.16
C SER A 32 -14.02 -1.58 -28.11
N LYS A 33 -14.88 -2.57 -27.78
CA LYS A 33 -15.89 -2.43 -26.72
C LYS A 33 -15.26 -2.28 -25.33
N THR A 34 -14.16 -2.99 -25.07
CA THR A 34 -13.45 -2.92 -23.78
C THR A 34 -12.75 -1.58 -23.62
N GLU A 35 -12.11 -1.06 -24.68
CA GLU A 35 -11.48 0.26 -24.70
C GLU A 35 -12.51 1.39 -24.56
N THR A 36 -13.63 1.31 -25.28
CA THR A 36 -14.72 2.31 -25.21
C THR A 36 -15.35 2.35 -23.81
N ARG A 37 -15.59 1.17 -23.20
CA ARG A 37 -16.12 1.08 -21.83
C ARG A 37 -15.12 1.59 -20.79
N ALA A 38 -13.82 1.36 -21.01
CA ALA A 38 -12.77 1.89 -20.14
C ALA A 38 -12.67 3.42 -20.26
N SER A 39 -12.72 3.99 -21.47
CA SER A 39 -12.66 5.44 -21.68
C SER A 39 -13.86 6.17 -21.07
N GLU A 40 -15.08 5.67 -21.29
CA GLU A 40 -16.30 6.23 -20.69
C GLU A 40 -16.26 6.21 -19.14
N MET A 41 -15.67 5.16 -18.56
CA MET A 41 -15.50 5.03 -17.12
C MET A 41 -14.54 6.09 -16.56
N PHE A 42 -13.43 6.38 -17.25
CA PHE A 42 -12.49 7.42 -16.83
C PHE A 42 -13.06 8.84 -16.99
N ASP A 43 -13.89 9.09 -18.01
CA ASP A 43 -14.46 10.42 -18.27
C ASP A 43 -15.63 10.81 -17.35
N SER A 44 -16.24 9.85 -16.67
CA SER A 44 -17.35 10.12 -15.74
C SER A 44 -16.99 10.94 -14.49
N ILE A 45 -15.70 11.20 -14.22
CA ILE A 45 -15.25 11.96 -13.04
C ILE A 45 -14.63 13.28 -13.50
N PRO A 46 -15.08 14.42 -12.94
CA PRO A 46 -14.56 15.71 -13.35
C PRO A 46 -13.08 15.86 -12.96
N VAL A 47 -12.33 16.54 -13.83
CA VAL A 47 -10.86 16.65 -13.76
C VAL A 47 -10.37 17.24 -12.43
N TRP A 48 -11.06 18.26 -11.90
CA TRP A 48 -10.72 18.87 -10.61
C TRP A 48 -10.74 17.86 -9.45
N ARG A 49 -11.70 16.92 -9.47
CA ARG A 49 -11.82 15.88 -8.45
C ARG A 49 -10.67 14.86 -8.55
N LYS A 50 -10.23 14.53 -9.77
CA LYS A 50 -9.07 13.66 -10.00
C LYS A 50 -7.80 14.27 -9.41
N TYR A 51 -7.57 15.57 -9.62
CA TYR A 51 -6.41 16.27 -9.04
C TYR A 51 -6.48 16.33 -7.51
N ILE A 52 -7.65 16.54 -6.92
CA ILE A 52 -7.78 16.51 -5.46
C ILE A 52 -7.48 15.12 -4.90
N ILE A 53 -7.88 14.04 -5.59
CA ILE A 53 -7.54 12.67 -5.17
C ILE A 53 -6.03 12.47 -5.17
N VAL A 54 -5.32 12.91 -6.21
CA VAL A 54 -3.85 12.85 -6.28
C VAL A 54 -3.21 13.67 -5.17
N PHE A 55 -3.71 14.88 -4.92
CA PHE A 55 -3.23 15.72 -3.84
C PHE A 55 -3.44 15.05 -2.47
N ALA A 56 -4.62 14.50 -2.21
CA ALA A 56 -4.93 13.81 -0.96
C ALA A 56 -4.04 12.57 -0.74
N THR A 57 -3.88 11.72 -1.75
CA THR A 57 -3.01 10.53 -1.63
C THR A 57 -1.55 10.91 -1.49
N SER A 58 -1.09 11.92 -2.23
CA SER A 58 0.28 12.45 -2.12
C SER A 58 0.55 13.06 -0.75
N TRP A 59 -0.39 13.83 -0.19
CA TRP A 59 -0.29 14.41 1.14
C TRP A 59 -0.20 13.33 2.23
N THR A 60 -1.00 12.28 2.15
CA THR A 60 -0.93 11.15 3.10
C THR A 60 0.44 10.48 3.06
N THR A 61 0.98 10.20 1.86
CA THR A 61 2.30 9.58 1.72
C THR A 61 3.41 10.51 2.20
N LEU A 62 3.31 11.82 1.91
CA LEU A 62 4.21 12.83 2.43
C LEU A 62 4.22 12.82 3.97
N ALA A 63 3.06 12.83 4.61
CA ALA A 63 2.94 12.79 6.07
C ALA A 63 3.52 11.51 6.67
N ALA A 64 3.28 10.36 6.03
CA ALA A 64 3.84 9.07 6.46
C ALA A 64 5.38 9.06 6.34
N CYS A 65 5.95 9.53 5.22
CA CYS A 65 7.39 9.62 5.02
C CYS A 65 8.05 10.67 5.94
N PHE A 66 7.36 11.77 6.23
CA PHE A 66 7.82 12.79 7.18
C PHE A 66 7.93 12.22 8.61
N SER A 67 6.98 11.38 9.02
CA SER A 67 6.96 10.78 10.37
C SER A 67 8.13 9.83 10.63
N SER A 68 8.67 9.17 9.59
CA SER A 68 9.79 8.24 9.75
C SER A 68 11.14 8.96 9.95
N THR A 69 11.33 10.14 9.36
CA THR A 69 12.62 10.86 9.41
C THR A 69 12.67 12.03 10.40
N SER A 70 11.53 12.63 10.74
CA SER A 70 11.46 13.84 11.59
C SER A 70 12.12 13.69 12.98
N LEU A 71 12.09 12.50 13.59
CA LEU A 71 12.64 12.31 14.94
C LEU A 71 14.15 12.03 14.96
N LEU A 72 14.78 11.83 13.80
CA LEU A 72 16.23 11.59 13.73
C LEU A 72 17.02 12.79 14.28
N SER A 73 16.59 14.01 13.94
CA SER A 73 17.22 15.26 14.37
C SER A 73 16.99 15.62 15.84
N ALA A 74 15.97 15.04 16.47
CA ALA A 74 15.61 15.30 17.88
C ALA A 74 16.06 14.18 18.83
N SER A 75 16.84 13.21 18.34
CA SER A 75 17.17 11.98 19.08
C SER A 75 17.90 12.23 20.40
N THR A 76 18.78 13.23 20.47
CA THR A 76 19.51 13.63 21.67
C THR A 76 18.58 14.28 22.71
N GLU A 77 17.68 15.14 22.28
CA GLU A 77 16.69 15.81 23.14
C GLU A 77 15.68 14.81 23.71
N ILE A 78 15.18 13.89 22.88
CA ILE A 78 14.27 12.81 23.31
C ILE A 78 14.97 11.93 24.36
N ALA A 79 16.25 11.63 24.15
CA ALA A 79 17.03 10.83 25.09
C ALA A 79 17.19 11.53 26.45
N ALA A 80 17.46 12.84 26.45
CA ALA A 80 17.58 13.64 27.67
C ALA A 80 16.26 13.70 28.46
N ASP A 81 15.14 13.94 27.77
CA ASP A 81 13.83 14.13 28.39
C ASP A 81 13.20 12.82 28.90
N LEU A 82 13.43 11.69 28.23
CA LEU A 82 12.95 10.37 28.64
C LEU A 82 13.96 9.59 29.50
N HIS A 83 15.03 10.25 29.97
CA HIS A 83 16.11 9.65 30.77
C HIS A 83 16.65 8.34 30.16
N THR A 84 16.94 8.36 28.86
CA THR A 84 17.40 7.20 28.10
C THR A 84 18.64 7.54 27.27
N THR A 85 19.15 6.58 26.49
CA THR A 85 20.28 6.80 25.59
C THR A 85 19.78 7.06 24.16
N PRO A 86 20.50 7.86 23.36
CA PRO A 86 20.16 8.10 21.96
C PRO A 86 20.17 6.80 21.11
N GLU A 87 20.87 5.77 21.57
CA GLU A 87 20.85 4.43 20.97
C GLU A 87 19.45 3.81 21.02
N VAL A 88 18.73 3.91 22.14
CA VAL A 88 17.37 3.36 22.27
C VAL A 88 16.39 4.14 21.37
N VAL A 89 16.57 5.45 21.23
CA VAL A 89 15.76 6.28 20.32
C VAL A 89 16.02 5.87 18.86
N SER A 90 17.27 5.62 18.51
CA SER A 90 17.66 5.14 17.17
C SER A 90 17.11 3.74 16.89
N LEU A 91 17.16 2.85 17.89
CA LEU A 91 16.57 1.51 17.83
C LEU A 91 15.05 1.57 17.61
N SER A 92 14.35 2.52 18.24
CA SER A 92 12.92 2.74 18.00
C SER A 92 12.60 3.10 16.55
N THR A 93 13.46 3.91 15.92
CA THR A 93 13.30 4.30 14.52
C THR A 93 13.60 3.13 13.58
N ALA A 94 14.62 2.32 13.91
CA ALA A 94 14.89 1.08 13.18
C ALA A 94 13.72 0.10 13.27
N GLY A 95 13.12 -0.07 14.45
CA GLY A 95 11.91 -0.88 14.65
C GLY A 95 10.71 -0.39 13.84
N LEU A 96 10.54 0.93 13.73
CA LEU A 96 9.52 1.53 12.85
C LEU A 96 9.77 1.19 11.38
N ILE A 97 11.00 1.31 10.87
CA ILE A 97 11.34 0.97 9.47
C ILE A 97 11.11 -0.54 9.22
N PHE A 98 11.46 -1.39 10.18
CA PHE A 98 11.18 -2.82 10.10
C PHE A 98 9.68 -3.11 9.99
N ALA A 99 8.86 -2.47 10.83
CA ALA A 99 7.41 -2.59 10.78
C ALA A 99 6.81 -2.04 9.47
N ILE A 100 7.39 -0.97 8.90
CA ILE A 100 7.03 -0.45 7.57
C ILE A 100 7.23 -1.54 6.51
N GLY A 101 8.33 -2.29 6.55
CA GLY A 101 8.56 -3.42 5.62
C GLY A 101 7.48 -4.50 5.68
N LEU A 102 6.95 -4.78 6.87
CA LEU A 102 5.89 -5.78 7.09
C LEU A 102 4.48 -5.27 6.80
N SER A 103 4.29 -3.95 6.72
CA SER A 103 2.96 -3.33 6.61
C SER A 103 2.15 -3.81 5.40
N ALA A 104 2.79 -3.97 4.24
CA ALA A 104 2.10 -4.38 3.02
C ALA A 104 1.53 -5.81 3.10
N LEU A 105 2.18 -6.70 3.85
CA LEU A 105 1.73 -8.09 4.04
C LEU A 105 0.43 -8.15 4.84
N VAL A 106 0.23 -7.22 5.77
CA VAL A 106 -0.96 -7.17 6.63
C VAL A 106 -2.10 -6.45 5.92
N TRP A 107 -1.85 -5.26 5.39
CA TRP A 107 -2.92 -4.40 4.89
C TRP A 107 -3.37 -4.69 3.46
N SER A 108 -2.51 -5.27 2.61
CA SER A 108 -2.89 -5.65 1.24
C SER A 108 -4.07 -6.64 1.19
N PRO A 109 -4.05 -7.78 1.90
CA PRO A 109 -5.19 -8.71 1.92
C PRO A 109 -6.41 -8.13 2.64
N ILE A 110 -6.21 -7.35 3.71
CA ILE A 110 -7.31 -6.66 4.40
C ILE A 110 -8.05 -5.73 3.42
N ALA A 111 -7.32 -4.99 2.59
CA ALA A 111 -7.90 -4.12 1.58
C ALA A 111 -8.70 -4.87 0.49
N ALA A 112 -8.32 -6.11 0.20
CA ALA A 112 -9.06 -6.96 -0.73
C ALA A 112 -10.39 -7.48 -0.13
N ILE A 113 -10.44 -7.72 1.18
CA ILE A 113 -11.63 -8.28 1.86
C ILE A 113 -12.61 -7.17 2.28
N VAL A 114 -12.09 -6.12 2.92
CA VAL A 114 -12.89 -5.07 3.57
C VAL A 114 -13.27 -3.95 2.58
N GLY A 115 -12.67 -3.97 1.39
CA GLY A 115 -12.77 -2.90 0.41
C GLY A 115 -11.73 -1.83 0.64
N ARG A 116 -11.27 -1.22 -0.45
CA ARG A 116 -10.07 -0.37 -0.44
C ARG A 116 -10.25 0.93 0.33
N LYS A 117 -11.41 1.59 0.17
CA LYS A 117 -11.69 2.86 0.86
C LYS A 117 -11.72 2.66 2.37
N LEU A 118 -12.39 1.60 2.83
CA LEU A 118 -12.50 1.32 4.25
C LEU A 118 -11.15 0.91 4.85
N ALA A 119 -10.37 0.08 4.15
CA ALA A 119 -9.02 -0.26 4.58
C ALA A 119 -8.08 0.95 4.62
N TYR A 120 -8.15 1.86 3.64
CA TYR A 120 -7.37 3.11 3.63
C TYR A 120 -7.70 4.01 4.82
N ASN A 121 -8.98 4.24 5.08
CA ASN A 121 -9.42 5.07 6.20
C ASN A 121 -9.15 4.40 7.55
N ALA A 122 -9.31 3.08 7.67
CA ALA A 122 -8.98 2.34 8.90
C ALA A 122 -7.48 2.43 9.21
N CYS A 123 -6.63 2.27 8.20
CA CYS A 123 -5.18 2.39 8.35
C CYS A 123 -4.78 3.80 8.80
N LEU A 124 -5.37 4.86 8.21
CA LEU A 124 -5.17 6.23 8.65
C LEU A 124 -5.66 6.49 10.08
N ALA A 125 -6.82 5.95 10.47
CA ALA A 125 -7.35 6.11 11.82
C ALA A 125 -6.44 5.46 12.88
N VAL A 126 -5.90 4.28 12.56
CA VAL A 126 -4.92 3.59 13.41
C VAL A 126 -3.63 4.41 13.51
N LEU A 127 -3.09 4.89 12.38
CA LEU A 127 -1.90 5.74 12.37
C LEU A 127 -2.11 7.01 13.21
N PHE A 128 -3.26 7.68 13.04
CA PHE A 128 -3.59 8.90 13.79
C PHE A 128 -3.62 8.65 15.30
N SER A 129 -4.31 7.58 15.72
CA SER A 129 -4.44 7.19 17.13
C SER A 129 -3.09 6.83 17.75
N LEU A 130 -2.27 6.04 17.05
CA LEU A 130 -0.93 5.66 17.51
C LEU A 130 0.02 6.86 17.56
N THR A 131 -0.09 7.80 16.62
CA THR A 131 0.72 9.02 16.63
C THR A 131 0.36 9.92 17.82
N ILE A 132 -0.92 10.05 18.15
CA ILE A 132 -1.37 10.75 19.37
C ILE A 132 -0.84 10.03 20.61
N GLY A 133 -0.92 8.70 20.64
CA GLY A 133 -0.36 7.89 21.71
C GLY A 133 1.15 8.11 21.90
N ALA A 134 1.91 8.24 20.80
CA ALA A 134 3.33 8.56 20.84
C ALA A 134 3.59 10.01 21.32
N ALA A 135 2.75 10.97 20.96
CA ALA A 135 2.88 12.37 21.39
C ALA A 135 2.64 12.57 22.90
N VAL A 136 1.74 11.77 23.48
CA VAL A 136 1.38 11.83 24.91
C VAL A 136 2.18 10.82 25.75
N ALA A 137 3.08 10.05 25.15
CA ALA A 137 3.81 8.99 25.83
C ALA A 137 4.64 9.53 27.01
N PRO A 138 4.40 9.04 28.25
CA PRO A 138 5.14 9.50 29.43
C PRO A 138 6.46 8.74 29.65
N ASN A 139 6.59 7.54 29.06
CA ASN A 139 7.71 6.63 29.28
C ASN A 139 8.29 6.14 27.95
N MET A 140 9.59 5.84 27.94
CA MET A 140 10.29 5.34 26.75
C MET A 140 9.68 4.05 26.17
N PRO A 141 9.34 3.00 26.96
CA PRO A 141 8.77 1.78 26.39
C PRO A 141 7.45 2.04 25.66
N VAL A 142 6.58 2.88 26.23
CA VAL A 142 5.30 3.26 25.60
C VAL A 142 5.56 3.99 24.29
N PHE A 143 6.49 4.94 24.30
CA PHE A 143 6.88 5.68 23.09
C PHE A 143 7.39 4.76 21.98
N VAL A 144 8.29 3.83 22.31
CA VAL A 144 8.83 2.85 21.36
C VAL A 144 7.73 1.94 20.82
N THR A 145 6.86 1.39 21.67
CA THR A 145 5.77 0.52 21.24
C THR A 145 4.81 1.24 20.30
N MET A 146 4.38 2.47 20.64
CA MET A 146 3.48 3.26 19.78
C MET A 146 4.14 3.57 18.43
N ARG A 147 5.45 3.87 18.42
CA ARG A 147 6.20 4.12 17.19
C ARG A 147 6.34 2.87 16.32
N VAL A 148 6.72 1.73 16.88
CA VAL A 148 6.81 0.48 16.11
C VAL A 148 5.44 0.08 15.56
N LEU A 149 4.39 0.22 16.35
CA LEU A 149 3.02 -0.02 15.89
C LEU A 149 2.61 0.94 14.77
N SER A 150 3.03 2.20 14.83
CA SER A 150 2.75 3.19 13.77
C SER A 150 3.45 2.84 12.44
N GLY A 151 4.58 2.13 12.51
CA GLY A 151 5.30 1.65 11.33
C GLY A 151 4.48 0.68 10.48
N PHE A 152 3.58 -0.12 11.08
CA PHE A 152 2.75 -1.09 10.37
C PHE A 152 1.76 -0.47 9.36
N GLN A 153 1.67 0.86 9.26
CA GLN A 153 0.83 1.52 8.26
C GLN A 153 1.61 2.00 7.01
N GLY A 154 2.94 2.17 7.10
CA GLY A 154 3.72 2.98 6.17
C GLY A 154 3.69 2.57 4.68
N CYS A 155 4.05 1.33 4.32
CA CYS A 155 4.11 0.93 2.89
C CYS A 155 2.71 0.82 2.27
N TYR A 156 1.68 0.58 3.09
CA TYR A 156 0.33 0.46 2.57
C TYR A 156 -0.15 1.74 1.89
N PHE A 157 0.19 2.93 2.42
CA PHE A 157 -0.19 4.20 1.79
C PHE A 157 0.42 4.39 0.40
N HIS A 158 1.66 3.93 0.19
CA HIS A 158 2.27 3.94 -1.13
C HIS A 158 1.52 3.05 -2.11
N VAL A 159 1.28 1.79 -1.73
CA VAL A 159 0.60 0.82 -2.59
C VAL A 159 -0.83 1.25 -2.88
N ALA A 160 -1.59 1.62 -1.85
CA ALA A 160 -2.97 2.07 -1.99
C ALA A 160 -3.06 3.38 -2.81
N GLY A 161 -2.18 4.35 -2.56
CA GLY A 161 -2.13 5.61 -3.33
C GLY A 161 -1.89 5.38 -4.81
N GLN A 162 -0.93 4.53 -5.16
CA GLN A 162 -0.65 4.13 -6.55
C GLN A 162 -1.84 3.41 -7.20
N THR A 163 -2.49 2.51 -6.46
CA THR A 163 -3.63 1.75 -6.97
C THR A 163 -4.84 2.66 -7.20
N ILE A 164 -5.08 3.63 -6.31
CA ILE A 164 -6.12 4.65 -6.48
C ILE A 164 -5.86 5.47 -7.74
N ILE A 165 -4.62 5.95 -7.96
CA ILE A 165 -4.28 6.70 -9.17
C ILE A 165 -4.49 5.85 -10.42
N ALA A 166 -4.14 4.56 -10.35
CA ALA A 166 -4.34 3.64 -11.48
C ALA A 166 -5.83 3.48 -11.85
N GLU A 167 -6.75 3.53 -10.90
CA GLU A 167 -8.19 3.39 -11.18
C GLU A 167 -8.85 4.63 -11.75
N TYR A 168 -8.35 5.82 -11.44
CA TYR A 168 -8.99 7.08 -11.82
C TYR A 168 -8.36 7.76 -13.03
N PHE A 169 -7.13 7.38 -13.41
CA PHE A 169 -6.41 7.98 -14.54
C PHE A 169 -6.23 6.99 -15.70
N PRO A 170 -6.52 7.43 -16.94
CA PRO A 170 -6.25 6.64 -18.13
C PRO A 170 -4.74 6.44 -18.31
N PRO A 171 -4.31 5.35 -18.99
CA PRO A 171 -2.89 4.99 -19.12
C PRO A 171 -1.98 6.13 -19.59
N ILE A 172 -2.46 6.96 -20.52
CA ILE A 172 -1.73 8.09 -21.10
C ILE A 172 -1.45 9.20 -20.06
N GLN A 173 -2.38 9.48 -19.16
CA GLN A 173 -2.26 10.56 -18.17
C GLN A 173 -1.75 10.07 -16.80
N ARG A 174 -1.76 8.74 -16.58
CA ARG A 174 -1.35 8.11 -15.32
C ARG A 174 0.11 8.42 -14.97
N GLY A 175 0.99 8.54 -15.96
CA GLY A 175 2.41 8.87 -15.74
C GLY A 175 2.58 10.24 -15.08
N THR A 176 1.89 11.26 -15.57
CA THR A 176 1.93 12.61 -15.00
C THR A 176 1.33 12.64 -13.58
N ALA A 177 0.19 11.98 -13.38
CA ALA A 177 -0.43 11.87 -12.05
C ALA A 177 0.49 11.15 -11.05
N ASN A 178 1.17 10.09 -11.49
CA ASN A 178 2.14 9.38 -10.68
C ASN A 178 3.37 10.25 -10.34
N GLY A 179 3.83 11.06 -11.30
CA GLY A 179 4.91 12.03 -11.06
C GLY A 179 4.59 12.99 -9.91
N PHE A 180 3.38 13.56 -9.88
CA PHE A 180 2.95 14.42 -8.77
C PHE A 180 2.83 13.65 -7.45
N PHE A 181 2.34 12.42 -7.47
CA PHE A 181 2.28 11.58 -6.26
C PHE A 181 3.68 11.30 -5.68
N LEU A 182 4.62 10.91 -6.55
CA LEU A 182 6.00 10.63 -6.17
C LEU A 182 6.73 11.89 -5.71
N ALA A 183 6.41 13.06 -6.26
CA ALA A 183 6.98 14.32 -5.79
C ALA A 183 6.71 14.52 -4.29
N GLY A 184 5.48 14.34 -3.83
CA GLY A 184 5.15 14.44 -2.39
C GLY A 184 5.84 13.34 -1.56
N THR A 185 5.94 12.14 -2.10
CA THR A 185 6.63 11.02 -1.47
C THR A 185 8.12 11.30 -1.25
N VAL A 186 8.80 11.86 -2.24
CA VAL A 186 10.23 12.18 -2.20
C VAL A 186 10.51 13.42 -1.37
N LEU A 187 9.57 14.37 -1.30
CA LEU A 187 9.68 15.55 -0.45
C LEU A 187 9.54 15.22 1.04
N GLY A 188 8.82 14.17 1.42
CA GLY A 188 8.59 13.79 2.83
C GLY A 188 9.88 13.61 3.64
N PRO A 189 10.79 12.69 3.25
CA PRO A 189 12.01 12.39 3.99
C PRO A 189 12.93 13.59 4.26
N PRO A 190 13.27 14.46 3.27
CA PRO A 190 14.10 15.63 3.51
C PRO A 190 13.39 16.72 4.32
N LEU A 191 12.06 16.86 4.18
CA LEU A 191 11.29 17.80 5.00
C LEU A 191 11.29 17.42 6.48
N GLY A 192 11.36 16.14 6.81
CA GLY A 192 11.40 15.65 8.21
C GLY A 192 12.48 16.33 9.06
N PRO A 193 13.77 16.08 8.80
CA PRO A 193 14.88 16.69 9.53
C PRO A 193 14.91 18.21 9.43
N LEU A 194 14.52 18.77 8.28
CA LEU A 194 14.53 20.22 8.05
C LEU A 194 13.53 20.93 8.99
N VAL A 195 12.28 20.47 9.01
CA VAL A 195 11.25 21.06 9.87
C VAL A 195 11.53 20.73 11.33
N ALA A 196 11.92 19.49 11.64
CA ALA A 196 12.23 19.10 13.00
C ALA A 196 13.40 19.90 13.59
N GLY A 197 14.48 20.12 12.82
CA GLY A 197 15.63 20.90 13.26
C GLY A 197 15.26 22.35 13.61
N VAL A 198 14.47 23.01 12.75
CA VAL A 198 13.98 24.37 13.03
C VAL A 198 13.01 24.39 14.20
N MET A 199 12.16 23.37 14.36
CA MET A 199 11.29 23.30 15.53
C MET A 199 12.07 23.06 16.82
N MET A 200 13.17 22.31 16.79
CA MET A 200 14.00 22.07 17.99
C MET A 200 14.75 23.32 18.46
N THR A 201 15.03 24.28 17.58
CA THR A 201 15.65 25.55 18.01
C THR A 201 14.70 26.48 18.77
N TYR A 202 13.39 26.36 18.56
CA TYR A 202 12.38 27.27 19.16
C TYR A 202 11.37 26.57 20.07
N SER A 203 11.28 25.24 20.03
CA SER A 203 10.26 24.43 20.68
C SER A 203 10.81 23.06 21.09
N SER A 204 9.96 22.23 21.72
CA SER A 204 10.34 20.89 22.21
C SER A 204 10.05 19.79 21.18
N TRP A 205 10.69 18.62 21.36
CA TRP A 205 10.48 17.43 20.53
C TRP A 205 9.02 16.96 20.46
N ARG A 206 8.23 17.22 21.51
CA ARG A 206 6.79 16.93 21.53
C ARG A 206 6.01 17.77 20.51
N SER A 207 6.42 19.00 20.24
CA SER A 207 5.77 19.86 19.22
C SER A 207 5.89 19.27 17.82
N VAL A 208 7.00 18.59 17.51
CA VAL A 208 7.19 17.89 16.23
C VAL A 208 6.22 16.71 16.09
N LEU A 209 5.91 16.02 17.20
CA LEU A 209 4.90 14.96 17.20
C LEU A 209 3.49 15.52 17.06
N TRP A 210 3.17 16.64 17.70
CA TRP A 210 1.89 17.32 17.49
C TRP A 210 1.72 17.83 16.06
N LEU A 211 2.80 18.29 15.42
CA LEU A 211 2.79 18.61 13.99
C LEU A 211 2.47 17.37 13.15
N GLN A 212 3.07 16.21 13.45
CA GLN A 212 2.76 14.96 12.76
C GLN A 212 1.28 14.58 12.93
N VAL A 213 0.74 14.70 14.14
CA VAL A 213 -0.69 14.48 14.42
C VAL A 213 -1.54 15.41 13.55
N ALA A 214 -1.20 16.69 13.43
CA ALA A 214 -1.94 17.62 12.59
C ALA A 214 -1.87 17.26 11.10
N MET A 215 -0.69 16.86 10.60
CA MET A 215 -0.51 16.45 9.20
C MET A 215 -1.30 15.18 8.87
N ILE A 216 -1.27 14.18 9.75
CA ILE A 216 -2.02 12.92 9.61
C ILE A 216 -3.52 13.17 9.79
N GLY A 217 -3.92 14.04 10.70
CA GLY A 217 -5.33 14.45 10.88
C GLY A 217 -5.89 15.12 9.64
N LEU A 218 -5.12 16.01 9.01
CA LEU A 218 -5.47 16.60 7.72
C LEU A 218 -5.55 15.53 6.63
N ALA A 219 -4.60 14.60 6.57
CA ALA A 219 -4.64 13.47 5.64
C ALA A 219 -5.89 12.61 5.84
N PHE A 220 -6.29 12.37 7.08
CA PHE A 220 -7.49 11.60 7.42
C PHE A 220 -8.76 12.31 6.97
N ILE A 221 -8.88 13.61 7.22
CA ILE A 221 -10.01 14.42 6.75
C ILE A 221 -10.08 14.40 5.21
N LEU A 222 -8.96 14.65 4.54
CA LEU A 222 -8.88 14.61 3.09
C LEU A 222 -9.26 13.23 2.54
N ALA A 223 -8.81 12.16 3.19
CA ALA A 223 -9.13 10.79 2.78
C ALA A 223 -10.63 10.48 2.92
N LEU A 224 -11.27 10.90 4.02
CA LEU A 224 -12.69 10.67 4.26
C LEU A 224 -13.58 11.31 3.18
N PHE A 225 -13.29 12.57 2.83
CA PHE A 225 -14.09 13.33 1.87
C PHE A 225 -13.76 13.00 0.41
N PHE A 226 -12.47 12.86 0.08
CA PHE A 226 -12.04 12.85 -1.31
C PHE A 226 -11.75 11.45 -1.87
N VAL A 227 -11.37 10.46 -1.05
CA VAL A 227 -11.14 9.10 -1.53
C VAL A 227 -12.52 8.47 -1.86
N PRO A 228 -12.84 8.25 -3.14
CA PRO A 228 -14.10 7.63 -3.50
C PRO A 228 -14.03 6.14 -3.16
N ALA A 229 -15.19 5.51 -2.93
CA ALA A 229 -15.24 4.05 -2.87
C ALA A 229 -14.69 3.50 -4.20
N SER A 230 -13.79 2.51 -4.13
CA SER A 230 -13.16 1.91 -5.32
C SER A 230 -14.26 1.38 -6.23
N ARG A 231 -14.28 1.82 -7.50
CA ARG A 231 -15.29 1.36 -8.47
C ARG A 231 -15.07 -0.10 -8.91
N THR A 232 -13.91 -0.66 -8.61
CA THR A 232 -13.60 -2.09 -8.76
C THR A 232 -14.16 -2.93 -7.61
N ASP A 233 -15.03 -2.36 -6.76
CA ASP A 233 -15.89 -3.09 -5.82
C ASP A 233 -17.14 -3.67 -6.52
N ALA A 234 -17.14 -3.79 -7.85
CA ALA A 234 -18.04 -4.74 -8.51
C ALA A 234 -17.66 -6.14 -8.03
N PRO A 235 -18.62 -6.97 -7.57
CA PRO A 235 -18.37 -8.24 -6.91
C PRO A 235 -17.88 -9.29 -7.94
N VAL A 236 -16.64 -9.16 -8.42
CA VAL A 236 -16.03 -10.15 -9.33
C VAL A 236 -15.35 -11.29 -8.56
N LEU A 237 -15.33 -11.22 -7.22
CA LEU A 237 -15.20 -12.42 -6.41
C LEU A 237 -16.34 -12.48 -5.40
N THR A 238 -17.34 -13.33 -5.67
CA THR A 238 -18.02 -14.07 -4.61
C THR A 238 -16.98 -14.93 -3.90
N LEU A 239 -16.15 -14.28 -3.07
CA LEU A 239 -15.18 -14.94 -2.21
C LEU A 239 -16.01 -15.76 -1.22
N ASN A 240 -16.03 -17.07 -1.44
CA ASN A 240 -16.49 -18.04 -0.46
C ASN A 240 -15.70 -17.76 0.84
N LEU A 241 -16.31 -17.05 1.78
CA LEU A 241 -15.79 -16.70 3.10
C LEU A 241 -15.67 -17.94 4.02
N ARG A 242 -15.29 -19.09 3.46
CA ARG A 242 -14.86 -20.25 4.24
C ARG A 242 -13.35 -20.11 4.43
N GLY A 243 -12.97 -19.86 5.70
CA GLY A 243 -11.67 -19.38 6.19
C GLY A 243 -10.38 -20.12 5.79
N ARG A 244 -10.40 -21.04 4.82
CA ARG A 244 -9.21 -21.62 4.20
C ARG A 244 -8.75 -20.89 2.93
N ALA A 245 -9.65 -20.27 2.17
CA ALA A 245 -9.29 -19.52 0.95
C ALA A 245 -8.68 -18.13 1.24
N ALA A 246 -9.13 -17.47 2.32
CA ALA A 246 -8.51 -16.22 2.80
C ALA A 246 -7.07 -16.44 3.29
N LEU A 247 -6.80 -17.57 3.98
CA LEU A 247 -5.44 -17.98 4.36
C LEU A 247 -4.57 -18.35 3.14
N ALA A 248 -5.16 -18.84 2.05
CA ALA A 248 -4.43 -19.10 0.80
C ALA A 248 -4.02 -17.80 0.07
N GLN A 249 -4.75 -16.70 0.23
CA GLN A 249 -4.34 -15.37 -0.26
C GLN A 249 -3.21 -14.75 0.58
N PHE A 250 -3.08 -15.13 1.84
CA PHE A 250 -1.93 -14.79 2.69
C PHE A 250 -0.68 -15.61 2.39
N ASN A 251 -0.73 -16.57 1.47
CA ASN A 251 0.41 -17.42 1.16
C ASN A 251 1.48 -16.63 0.37
N PRO A 252 2.66 -16.33 0.94
CA PRO A 252 3.72 -15.59 0.24
C PRO A 252 4.55 -16.49 -0.69
N THR A 253 4.32 -17.81 -0.68
CA THR A 253 5.09 -18.78 -1.48
C THR A 253 5.06 -18.58 -3.00
N PRO A 254 4.01 -18.06 -3.67
CA PRO A 254 4.08 -17.83 -5.11
C PRO A 254 5.08 -16.73 -5.48
N VAL A 255 5.33 -15.74 -4.60
CA VAL A 255 6.36 -14.71 -4.83
C VAL A 255 7.76 -15.30 -4.75
N PHE A 256 8.03 -16.15 -3.76
CA PHE A 256 9.32 -16.84 -3.65
C PHE A 256 9.53 -17.88 -4.75
N LYS A 257 8.46 -18.50 -5.25
CA LYS A 257 8.52 -19.42 -6.39
C LYS A 257 8.93 -18.71 -7.69
N GLN A 258 8.63 -17.41 -7.83
CA GLN A 258 9.11 -16.61 -8.98
C GLN A 258 10.62 -16.38 -8.94
N MET A 259 11.24 -16.31 -7.75
CA MET A 259 12.71 -16.21 -7.60
C MET A 259 13.43 -17.52 -8.00
N THR A 260 12.71 -18.64 -8.10
CA THR A 260 13.27 -19.92 -8.56
C THR A 260 13.44 -19.99 -10.08
N TYR A 261 12.90 -19.04 -10.85
CA TYR A 261 13.05 -19.01 -12.31
C TYR A 261 14.18 -18.05 -12.74
N PRO A 262 15.37 -18.57 -13.10
CA PRO A 262 16.54 -17.74 -13.46
C PRO A 262 16.30 -16.87 -14.71
N ASN A 263 15.32 -17.22 -15.55
CA ASN A 263 15.00 -16.50 -16.78
C ASN A 263 14.48 -15.08 -16.54
N ILE A 264 13.86 -14.80 -15.38
CA ILE A 264 13.33 -13.46 -15.06
C ILE A 264 14.47 -12.45 -14.83
N ILE A 265 15.64 -12.91 -14.39
CA ILE A 265 16.83 -12.06 -14.17
C ILE A 265 17.38 -11.52 -15.50
N PHE A 266 17.22 -12.26 -16.60
CA PHE A 266 17.80 -11.92 -17.90
C PHE A 266 16.87 -11.13 -18.83
N THR A 267 15.60 -10.95 -18.48
CA THR A 267 14.62 -10.24 -19.35
C THR A 267 14.57 -8.73 -19.10
N VAL A 268 15.15 -8.21 -18.00
CA VAL A 268 15.16 -6.77 -17.67
C VAL A 268 16.49 -6.12 -18.06
N ARG A 269 16.97 -6.37 -19.28
CA ARG A 269 18.17 -5.72 -19.83
C ARG A 269 17.85 -4.95 -21.09
#